data_AF-A0A096M5R9-F1
#
_entry.id   AF-A0A096M5R9-F1
#
_cell.length_a   1.000
_cell.length_b   1.000
_cell.length_c   1.000
_cell.angle_alpha   90.00
_cell.angle_beta   90.00
_cell.angle_gamma   90.00
#
_symmetry.space_group_name_H-M   'P 1'
#
loop_
_entity.id
_entity.type
_entity.pdbx_description
1 polymer ?
#
loop_
_entity_poly.entity_id
_entity_poly.type
_entity_poly.pdbx_seq_one_letter_code
_entity_poly.pdbx_strand_id
1 'polypeptide(L)'
;MEDGKEVSTNSLLKDECYSDFLDEDFDVKTYTAQAIHHAVIAEQLAKLAQGISQLDKELHSQVVARHEDLLAQATGIESLEGVLQMMQTRISALQAAVERMRTKIVDPYNKIVGRITQLARLQVSLNIIYVIVNYVLQCC
;
A
#
# COMPACT_ATOMS: atom_id res chain seq x y z
N MET A 1 62.86 -13.03 -60.83
CA MET A 1 62.43 -12.30 -59.62
C MET A 1 60.93 -12.48 -59.50
N GLU A 2 60.48 -13.65 -59.06
CA GLU A 2 59.05 -14.05 -58.99
C GLU A 2 58.94 -15.09 -57.89
N ASP A 3 58.94 -14.67 -56.63
CA ASP A 3 58.74 -15.60 -55.50
C ASP A 3 58.12 -14.91 -54.27
N GLY A 4 57.99 -13.58 -54.28
CA GLY A 4 57.45 -12.80 -53.14
C GLY A 4 55.95 -12.49 -53.20
N LYS A 5 55.25 -12.84 -54.29
CA LYS A 5 53.84 -12.43 -54.50
C LYS A 5 52.83 -13.54 -54.18
N GLU A 6 53.20 -14.80 -54.30
CA GLU A 6 52.31 -15.96 -54.03
C GLU A 6 52.17 -16.28 -52.54
N VAL A 7 53.14 -15.91 -51.71
CA VAL A 7 53.11 -16.18 -50.26
C VAL A 7 52.08 -15.29 -49.54
N SER A 8 51.91 -14.04 -50.00
CA SER A 8 51.01 -13.06 -49.38
C SER A 8 49.53 -13.25 -49.76
N THR A 9 49.25 -13.86 -50.91
CA THR A 9 47.87 -14.19 -51.33
C THR A 9 47.37 -15.45 -50.64
N ASN A 10 48.23 -16.46 -50.48
CA ASN A 10 47.90 -17.70 -49.77
C ASN A 10 47.62 -17.51 -48.28
N SER A 11 48.18 -16.47 -47.63
CA SER A 11 47.86 -16.15 -46.23
C SER A 11 46.50 -15.49 -46.07
N LEU A 12 46.05 -14.71 -47.05
CA LEU A 12 44.75 -14.03 -47.02
C LEU A 12 43.60 -15.03 -47.24
N LEU A 13 43.81 -16.02 -48.10
CA LEU A 13 42.84 -17.08 -48.40
C LEU A 13 42.68 -18.14 -47.28
N LYS A 14 43.47 -18.05 -46.20
CA LYS A 14 43.34 -18.92 -45.01
C LYS A 14 42.45 -18.34 -43.92
N ASP A 15 41.96 -17.12 -44.12
CA ASP A 15 41.03 -16.49 -43.20
C ASP A 15 39.65 -17.16 -43.34
N GLU A 16 39.02 -17.53 -42.22
CA GLU A 16 37.68 -18.16 -42.18
C GLU A 16 36.63 -17.32 -42.90
N CYS A 17 36.84 -16.00 -43.03
CA CYS A 17 35.95 -15.12 -43.79
C CYS A 17 35.87 -15.45 -45.29
N TYR A 18 36.91 -16.09 -45.85
CA TYR A 18 36.98 -16.44 -47.27
C TYR A 18 36.70 -17.91 -47.57
N SER A 19 36.50 -18.76 -46.55
CA SER A 19 36.32 -20.21 -46.76
C SER A 19 35.11 -20.52 -47.63
N ASP A 20 34.02 -19.78 -47.48
CA ASP A 20 32.79 -19.96 -48.25
C ASP A 20 33.00 -19.67 -49.75
N PHE A 21 33.92 -18.76 -50.08
CA PHE A 21 34.24 -18.39 -51.47
C PHE A 21 35.25 -19.34 -52.14
N LEU A 22 35.87 -20.23 -51.36
CA LEU A 22 36.86 -21.20 -51.81
C LEU A 22 36.26 -22.60 -52.03
N ASP A 23 34.96 -22.77 -51.78
CA ASP A 23 34.22 -24.01 -52.01
C ASP A 23 34.01 -24.26 -53.52
N GLU A 24 34.15 -25.51 -53.98
CA GLU A 24 34.06 -25.84 -55.42
C GLU A 24 32.64 -25.66 -55.98
N ASP A 25 31.62 -25.75 -55.11
CA ASP A 25 30.20 -25.55 -55.45
C ASP A 25 29.67 -24.14 -55.12
N PHE A 26 30.57 -23.16 -54.92
CA PHE A 26 30.19 -21.80 -54.54
C PHE A 26 29.22 -21.15 -55.54
N ASP A 27 27.98 -20.92 -55.09
CA ASP A 27 26.97 -20.19 -55.84
C ASP A 27 26.77 -18.76 -55.30
N VAL A 28 27.23 -17.79 -56.10
CA VAL A 28 27.07 -16.35 -55.83
C VAL A 28 25.61 -15.98 -55.57
N LYS A 29 24.64 -16.60 -56.27
CA LYS A 29 23.23 -16.24 -56.12
C LYS A 29 22.68 -16.68 -54.76
N THR A 30 23.03 -17.89 -54.34
CA THR A 30 22.63 -18.42 -53.03
C THR A 30 23.32 -17.66 -51.89
N TYR A 31 24.62 -17.40 -52.01
CA TYR A 31 25.37 -16.62 -51.02
C TYR A 31 24.84 -15.18 -50.88
N THR A 32 24.59 -14.49 -51.99
CA THR A 32 24.02 -13.13 -51.96
C THR A 32 22.60 -13.10 -51.40
N ALA A 33 21.76 -14.08 -51.73
CA ALA A 33 20.42 -14.21 -51.15
C ALA A 33 20.49 -14.42 -49.62
N GLN A 34 21.42 -15.25 -49.15
CA GLN A 34 21.63 -15.51 -47.72
C GLN A 34 22.21 -14.30 -46.98
N ALA A 35 23.16 -13.59 -47.59
CA ALA A 35 23.71 -12.34 -47.04
C ALA A 35 22.62 -11.24 -46.93
N ILE A 36 21.76 -11.11 -47.93
CA ILE A 36 20.59 -10.20 -47.89
C ILE A 36 19.66 -10.61 -46.75
N HIS A 37 19.37 -11.91 -46.60
CA HIS A 37 18.50 -12.40 -45.53
C HIS A 37 19.09 -12.13 -44.13
N HIS A 38 20.40 -12.33 -43.94
CA HIS A 38 21.08 -11.97 -42.69
C HIS A 38 21.06 -10.46 -42.42
N ALA A 39 21.25 -9.62 -43.44
CA ALA A 39 21.13 -8.18 -43.29
C ALA A 39 19.72 -7.76 -42.84
N VAL A 40 18.68 -8.39 -43.38
CA VAL A 40 17.28 -8.18 -42.97
C VAL A 40 17.07 -8.62 -41.51
N ILE A 41 17.62 -9.77 -41.10
CA ILE A 41 17.54 -10.23 -39.69
C ILE A 41 18.22 -9.23 -38.75
N ALA A 42 19.42 -8.76 -39.10
CA ALA A 42 20.16 -7.78 -38.30
C ALA A 42 19.37 -6.46 -38.16
N GLU A 43 18.72 -6.01 -39.23
CA GLU A 43 17.85 -4.83 -39.20
C GLU A 43 16.65 -5.03 -38.27
N GLN A 44 16.01 -6.20 -38.29
CA GLN A 44 14.90 -6.51 -37.38
C GLN A 44 15.36 -6.59 -35.92
N LEU A 45 16.54 -7.16 -35.66
CA LEU A 45 17.13 -7.16 -34.32
C LEU A 45 17.40 -5.73 -33.82
N ALA A 46 17.93 -4.86 -34.69
CA ALA A 46 18.18 -3.46 -34.36
C ALA A 46 16.88 -2.71 -34.04
N LYS A 47 15.82 -2.93 -34.82
CA LYS A 47 14.47 -2.39 -34.55
C LYS A 47 13.91 -2.88 -33.22
N LEU A 48 14.07 -4.15 -32.90
CA LEU A 48 13.63 -4.71 -31.62
C LEU A 48 14.40 -4.09 -30.43
N ALA A 49 15.73 -4.00 -30.53
CA ALA A 49 16.57 -3.37 -29.50
C ALA A 49 16.20 -1.89 -29.30
N GLN A 50 15.89 -1.17 -30.39
CA GLN A 50 15.38 0.20 -30.33
C GLN A 50 14.02 0.25 -29.63
N GLY A 51 13.10 -0.66 -29.95
CA GLY A 51 11.80 -0.77 -29.29
C GLY A 51 11.91 -1.04 -27.79
N ILE A 52 12.81 -1.94 -27.38
CA ILE A 52 13.10 -2.21 -25.96
C ILE A 52 13.62 -0.95 -25.27
N SER A 53 14.56 -0.24 -25.89
CA SER A 53 15.11 1.00 -25.32
C SER A 53 14.08 2.12 -25.22
N GLN A 54 13.13 2.20 -26.15
CA GLN A 54 12.01 3.14 -26.08
C GLN A 54 11.03 2.77 -24.97
N LEU A 55 10.70 1.49 -24.84
CA LEU A 55 9.84 1.00 -23.78
C LEU A 55 10.45 1.25 -22.39
N ASP A 56 11.76 1.04 -22.25
CA ASP A 56 12.48 1.29 -21.00
C ASP A 56 12.44 2.78 -20.61
N LYS A 57 12.65 3.69 -21.58
CA LYS A 57 12.52 5.13 -21.35
C LYS A 57 11.12 5.55 -20.95
N GLU A 58 10.11 5.02 -21.63
CA GLU A 58 8.71 5.33 -21.35
C GLU A 58 8.30 4.81 -19.98
N LEU A 59 8.69 3.57 -19.64
CA LEU A 59 8.47 2.98 -18.34
C LEU A 59 9.15 3.80 -17.23
N HIS A 60 10.41 4.20 -17.44
CA HIS A 60 11.11 5.07 -16.50
C HIS A 60 10.40 6.41 -16.33
N SER A 61 9.94 7.03 -17.42
CA SER A 61 9.20 8.30 -17.37
C SER A 61 7.89 8.17 -16.59
N GLN A 62 7.12 7.10 -16.83
CA GLN A 62 5.88 6.85 -16.10
C GLN A 62 6.11 6.55 -14.62
N VAL A 63 7.16 5.79 -14.29
CA VAL A 63 7.54 5.51 -12.91
C VAL A 63 7.93 6.78 -12.18
N VAL A 64 8.79 7.62 -12.79
CA VAL A 64 9.23 8.90 -12.21
C VAL A 64 8.06 9.86 -12.04
N ALA A 65 7.19 9.99 -13.07
CA ALA A 65 6.03 10.86 -13.03
C ALA A 65 5.06 10.52 -11.89
N ARG A 66 4.91 9.23 -11.56
CA ARG A 66 4.04 8.79 -10.45
C ARG A 66 4.75 8.67 -9.10
N HIS A 67 6.07 8.77 -9.06
CA HIS A 67 6.83 8.54 -7.83
C HIS A 67 6.60 9.64 -6.80
N GLU A 68 6.57 10.90 -7.23
CA GLU A 68 6.28 12.04 -6.34
C GLU A 68 4.86 11.95 -5.77
N ASP A 69 3.88 11.58 -6.60
CA ASP A 69 2.49 11.41 -6.17
C ASP A 69 2.35 10.28 -5.14
N LEU A 70 3.00 9.13 -5.37
CA LEU A 70 2.97 8.01 -4.43
C LEU A 70 3.67 8.36 -3.12
N LEU A 71 4.79 9.07 -3.16
CA LEU A 71 5.50 9.53 -1.96
C LEU A 71 4.66 10.54 -1.18
N ALA A 72 4.07 11.53 -1.88
CA ALA A 72 3.17 12.50 -1.27
C ALA A 72 1.94 11.83 -0.64
N GLN A 73 1.37 10.82 -1.30
CA GLN A 73 0.28 10.01 -0.73
C GLN A 73 0.74 9.22 0.50
N ALA A 74 1.90 8.58 0.46
CA ALA A 74 2.44 7.83 1.58
C ALA A 74 2.69 8.73 2.81
N THR A 75 3.31 9.89 2.62
CA THR A 75 3.49 10.89 3.69
C THR A 75 2.16 11.46 4.18
N GLY A 76 1.19 11.64 3.27
CA GLY A 76 -0.17 12.05 3.63
C GLY A 76 -0.88 11.02 4.52
N ILE A 77 -0.72 9.72 4.23
CA ILE A 77 -1.26 8.62 5.03
C ILE A 77 -0.61 8.59 6.42
N GLU A 78 0.71 8.73 6.52
CA GLU A 78 1.42 8.77 7.81
C GLU A 78 0.95 9.95 8.67
N SER A 79 0.77 11.13 8.07
CA SER A 79 0.22 12.29 8.77
C SER A 79 -1.20 12.04 9.27
N LEU A 80 -2.05 11.42 8.44
CA LEU A 80 -3.42 11.08 8.80
C LEU A 80 -3.48 10.05 9.94
N GLU A 81 -2.57 9.06 9.94
CA GLU A 81 -2.44 8.09 11.03
C GLU A 81 -2.12 8.79 12.35
N GLY A 82 -1.22 9.77 12.35
CA GLY A 82 -0.93 10.60 13.53
C GLY A 82 -2.17 11.35 14.06
N VAL A 83 -2.98 11.93 13.15
CA VAL A 83 -4.23 12.61 13.52
C VAL A 83 -5.24 11.62 14.10
N LEU A 84 -5.40 10.45 13.50
CA LEU A 84 -6.29 9.39 13.99
C LEU A 84 -5.89 8.90 15.37
N GLN A 85 -4.59 8.71 15.61
CA GLN A 85 -4.05 8.32 16.91
C GLN A 85 -4.33 9.38 17.99
N MET A 86 -4.20 10.66 17.62
CA MET A 86 -4.55 11.77 18.50
C MET A 86 -6.06 11.81 18.80
N MET A 87 -6.92 11.60 17.79
CA MET A 87 -8.36 11.52 17.97
C MET A 87 -8.74 10.36 18.89
N GLN A 88 -8.17 9.18 18.68
CA GLN A 88 -8.40 8.01 19.52
C GLN A 88 -8.05 8.29 20.98
N THR A 89 -6.91 8.93 21.23
CA THR A 89 -6.49 9.31 22.59
C THR A 89 -7.50 10.28 23.24
N ARG A 90 -7.97 11.28 22.49
CA ARG A 90 -8.97 12.25 22.98
C ARG A 90 -10.32 11.61 23.26
N ILE A 91 -10.77 10.70 22.40
CA ILE A 91 -12.02 9.94 22.60
C ILE A 91 -11.93 9.09 23.86
N SER A 92 -10.84 8.36 24.06
CA SER A 92 -10.61 7.57 25.29
C SER A 92 -10.62 8.45 26.54
N ALA A 93 -9.99 9.63 26.49
CA ALA A 93 -10.01 10.58 27.60
C ALA A 93 -11.43 11.11 27.89
N LEU A 94 -12.21 11.40 26.84
CA LEU A 94 -13.60 11.84 26.99
C LEU A 94 -14.48 10.74 27.59
N GLN A 95 -14.34 9.49 27.12
CA GLN A 95 -15.04 8.34 27.68
C GLN A 95 -14.73 8.16 29.17
N ALA A 96 -13.45 8.27 29.55
CA ALA A 96 -13.06 8.22 30.96
C ALA A 96 -13.66 9.36 31.79
N ALA A 97 -13.76 10.58 31.23
CA ALA A 97 -14.40 11.70 31.89
C ALA A 97 -15.91 11.49 32.08
N VAL A 98 -16.60 10.93 31.08
CA VAL A 98 -18.02 10.57 31.15
C VAL A 98 -18.27 9.53 32.23
N GLU A 99 -17.45 8.47 32.31
CA GLU A 99 -17.60 7.46 33.37
C GLU A 99 -17.30 8.02 34.77
N ARG A 100 -16.36 8.95 34.89
CA ARG A 100 -16.17 9.69 36.16
C ARG A 100 -17.39 10.52 36.53
N MET A 101 -18.07 11.15 35.55
CA MET A 101 -19.30 11.88 35.82
C MET A 101 -20.43 10.94 36.25
N ARG A 102 -20.58 9.79 35.59
CA ARG A 102 -21.56 8.77 35.98
C ARG A 102 -21.37 8.35 37.44
N THR A 103 -20.16 7.95 37.81
CA THR A 103 -19.83 7.47 39.16
C THR A 103 -19.95 8.54 40.24
N LYS A 104 -19.66 9.81 39.91
CA LYS A 104 -19.70 10.92 40.87
C LYS A 104 -21.04 11.66 40.94
N ILE A 105 -21.90 11.53 39.93
CA ILE A 105 -23.13 12.31 39.83
C ILE A 105 -24.34 11.38 39.77
N VAL A 106 -24.39 10.49 38.77
CA VAL A 106 -25.55 9.64 38.52
C VAL A 106 -25.74 8.63 39.65
N ASP A 107 -24.67 7.97 40.10
CA ASP A 107 -24.78 6.94 41.15
C ASP A 107 -25.19 7.55 42.51
N PRO A 108 -24.60 8.66 42.98
CA PRO A 108 -25.07 9.33 44.20
C PRO A 108 -26.50 9.85 44.08
N TYR A 109 -26.88 10.41 42.93
CA TYR A 109 -28.27 10.83 42.68
C TYR A 109 -29.25 9.67 42.88
N ASN A 110 -28.98 8.52 42.25
CA ASN A 110 -29.82 7.33 42.39
C ASN A 110 -29.89 6.83 43.84
N LYS A 111 -28.77 6.88 44.58
CA LYS A 111 -28.75 6.55 46.02
C LYS A 111 -29.62 7.50 46.84
N ILE A 112 -29.59 8.80 46.55
CA ILE A 112 -30.41 9.81 47.23
C ILE A 112 -31.89 9.56 46.96
N VAL A 113 -32.28 9.35 45.70
CA VAL A 113 -33.67 9.04 45.33
C VAL A 113 -34.16 7.78 46.04
N GLY A 114 -33.31 6.74 46.13
CA GLY A 114 -33.61 5.54 46.91
C GLY A 114 -33.86 5.83 48.39
N ARG A 115 -33.01 6.65 49.03
CA ARG A 115 -33.17 7.06 50.43
C ARG A 115 -34.41 7.92 50.66
N ILE A 116 -34.73 8.84 49.76
CA ILE A 116 -35.96 9.65 49.82
C ILE A 116 -37.19 8.73 49.77
N THR A 117 -37.17 7.73 48.89
CA THR A 117 -38.26 6.75 48.79
C THR A 117 -38.42 5.94 50.08
N GLN A 118 -37.31 5.54 50.70
CA GLN A 118 -37.33 4.85 52.00
C GLN A 118 -37.89 5.75 53.12
N LEU A 119 -37.46 7.01 53.17
CA LEU A 119 -37.95 7.98 54.15
C LEU A 119 -39.46 8.22 54.00
N ALA A 120 -39.96 8.35 52.78
CA ALA A 120 -41.39 8.49 52.51
C ALA A 120 -42.19 7.28 53.03
N ARG A 121 -41.67 6.05 52.84
CA ARG A 121 -42.31 4.83 53.39
C ARG A 121 -42.32 4.83 54.92
N LEU A 122 -41.21 5.22 55.55
CA LEU A 122 -41.14 5.33 57.01
C LEU A 122 -42.13 6.37 57.56
N GLN A 123 -42.28 7.50 56.87
CA GLN A 123 -43.24 8.54 57.26
C GLN A 123 -44.69 8.04 57.21
N VAL A 124 -45.04 7.23 56.20
CA VAL A 124 -46.35 6.56 56.12
C VAL A 124 -46.54 5.59 57.30
N SER A 125 -45.56 4.74 57.59
CA SER A 125 -45.63 3.82 58.73
C SER A 125 -45.81 4.55 60.06
N LEU A 126 -45.05 5.63 60.29
CA LEU A 126 -45.19 6.49 61.47
C LEU A 126 -46.59 7.06 61.57
N ASN A 127 -47.13 7.59 60.47
CA ASN A 127 -48.49 8.13 60.45
C ASN A 127 -49.54 7.08 60.85
N ILE A 128 -49.43 5.86 60.33
CA ILE A 128 -50.31 4.75 60.71
C ILE A 128 -50.22 4.44 62.21
N ILE A 129 -49.01 4.37 62.76
CA ILE A 129 -48.80 4.15 64.20
C ILE A 129 -49.45 5.27 65.03
N TYR A 130 -49.25 6.53 64.65
CA TYR A 130 -49.87 7.67 65.33
C TYR A 130 -51.40 7.60 65.32
N VAL A 131 -52.00 7.21 64.19
CA VAL A 131 -53.46 7.04 64.09
C VAL A 131 -53.95 5.94 65.03
N ILE A 132 -53.27 4.79 65.05
CA ILE A 132 -53.64 3.66 65.94
C ILE A 132 -53.54 4.06 67.40
N VAL A 133 -52.42 4.70 67.82
CA VAL A 133 -52.22 5.12 69.21
C VAL A 133 -53.32 6.09 69.65
N ASN A 134 -53.65 7.08 68.83
CA ASN A 134 -54.75 8.02 69.14
C ASN A 134 -56.10 7.32 69.23
N TYR A 135 -56.39 6.39 68.32
CA TYR A 135 -57.63 5.61 68.36
C TYR A 135 -57.75 4.79 69.65
N VAL A 136 -56.69 4.07 70.04
CA VAL A 136 -56.65 3.28 71.27
C VAL A 136 -56.83 4.17 72.50
N LEU A 137 -56.15 5.31 72.56
CA LEU A 137 -56.27 6.25 73.68
C LEU A 137 -57.68 6.81 73.85
N GLN A 138 -58.45 6.93 72.76
CA GLN A 138 -59.82 7.46 72.78
C GLN A 138 -60.88 6.39 73.08
N CYS A 139 -60.55 5.10 72.90
CA CYS A 139 -61.43 3.99 73.24
C CYS A 139 -61.25 3.46 74.68
N CYS A 140 -60.12 3.73 75.33
CA CYS A 140 -59.86 3.43 76.75
C CYS A 140 -60.36 4.55 77.67
#